data_AF-A0A2D7K6K6-F1
#
_entry.id   AF-A0A2D7K6K6-F1
#
_cell.length_a   1.000
_cell.length_b   1.000
_cell.length_c   1.000
_cell.angle_alpha   90.00
_cell.angle_beta   90.00
_cell.angle_gamma   90.00
#
_symmetry.space_group_name_H-M   'P 1'
#
loop_
_entity.id
_entity.type
_entity.pdbx_description
1 polymer ?
#
loop_
_entity_poly.entity_id
_entity_poly.type
_entity_poly.pdbx_seq_one_letter_code
_entity_poly.pdbx_strand_id
1 'polypeptide(L)'
;MRLFLLYFIVLAIPFSCSKQDKELGYKYDCDKLNGVHKFIYEPIVISEECNCIVAGKVKYLKDCKTVALIYYGNGECNNLATKIICENGNCFDKNENPINSLIYSIDCNGNNITEGLVSYEELEDLSNSNSGPQP
;
A
#
# COMPACT_ATOMS: atom_id res chain seq x y z
N MET A 1 -30.89 31.48 34.50
CA MET A 1 -29.71 31.80 33.65
C MET A 1 -29.09 30.48 33.23
N ARG A 2 -29.38 30.05 31.98
CA ARG A 2 -28.40 29.66 30.95
C ARG A 2 -27.60 28.38 31.27
N LEU A 3 -27.92 27.27 30.59
CA LEU A 3 -27.26 26.76 29.34
C LEU A 3 -25.97 26.00 29.70
N PHE A 4 -25.63 24.80 29.20
CA PHE A 4 -26.09 23.99 28.08
C PHE A 4 -25.66 22.53 28.41
N LEU A 5 -26.50 21.56 28.04
CA LEU A 5 -26.08 20.16 27.87
C LEU A 5 -24.97 20.10 26.81
N LEU A 6 -23.78 19.61 27.16
CA LEU A 6 -22.78 19.19 26.17
C LEU A 6 -22.74 17.66 26.13
N TYR A 7 -23.67 17.16 25.33
CA TYR A 7 -23.75 15.81 24.82
C TYR A 7 -22.44 15.50 24.06
N PHE A 8 -21.63 14.58 24.59
CA PHE A 8 -20.51 13.99 23.85
C PHE A 8 -21.10 13.16 22.70
N ILE A 9 -21.31 13.81 21.56
CA ILE A 9 -21.51 13.13 20.29
C ILE A 9 -20.18 12.44 19.99
N VAL A 10 -20.10 11.15 20.32
CA VAL A 10 -19.14 10.24 19.71
C VAL A 10 -19.55 10.19 18.24
N LEU A 11 -18.98 11.10 17.47
CA LEU A 11 -19.10 11.15 16.02
C LEU A 11 -18.27 9.98 15.52
N ALA A 12 -18.87 8.79 15.52
CA ALA A 12 -18.40 7.66 14.75
C ALA A 12 -18.46 8.11 13.29
N ILE A 13 -17.36 8.67 12.78
CA ILE A 13 -17.20 8.93 11.37
C ILE A 13 -17.12 7.54 10.73
N PRO A 14 -18.12 7.10 9.95
CA PRO A 14 -17.91 5.93 9.13
C PRO A 14 -16.79 6.32 8.17
N PHE A 15 -15.63 5.68 8.31
CA PHE A 15 -14.59 5.70 7.29
C PHE A 15 -15.20 5.04 6.05
N SER A 16 -15.96 5.84 5.29
CA SER A 16 -16.50 5.50 3.99
C SER A 16 -15.31 5.46 3.04
N CYS A 17 -14.76 4.26 2.93
CA CYS A 17 -13.62 3.88 2.12
C CYS A 17 -14.03 3.90 0.63
N SER A 18 -13.92 5.06 -0.03
CA SER A 18 -14.05 5.15 -1.50
C SER A 18 -13.37 6.37 -2.15
N LYS A 19 -12.73 7.26 -1.37
CA LYS A 19 -12.24 8.56 -1.90
C LYS A 19 -10.78 8.59 -2.35
N GLN A 20 -9.94 7.64 -1.93
CA GLN A 20 -8.49 7.74 -2.14
C GLN A 20 -8.02 7.40 -3.56
N ASP A 21 -8.72 6.54 -4.31
CA ASP A 21 -8.28 6.19 -5.67
C ASP A 21 -8.40 7.35 -6.68
N LYS A 22 -9.33 8.29 -6.46
CA LYS A 22 -9.46 9.52 -7.27
C LYS A 22 -8.32 10.52 -7.06
N GLU A 23 -7.65 10.47 -5.91
CA GLU A 23 -6.59 11.41 -5.55
C GLU A 23 -5.24 10.99 -6.15
N LEU A 24 -5.03 9.68 -6.38
CA LEU A 24 -3.78 9.13 -6.90
C LEU A 24 -3.54 9.44 -8.38
N GLY A 25 -4.58 9.30 -9.22
CA GLY A 25 -4.48 9.57 -10.67
C GLY A 25 -4.17 11.03 -10.99
N TYR A 26 -4.66 11.96 -10.16
CA TYR A 26 -4.42 13.40 -10.34
C TYR A 26 -3.03 13.83 -9.85
N LYS A 27 -2.45 13.13 -8.85
CA LYS A 27 -1.13 13.47 -8.30
C LYS A 27 0.03 13.14 -9.26
N TYR A 28 -0.12 12.13 -10.13
CA TYR A 28 1.02 11.58 -10.88
C TYR A 28 0.87 11.55 -12.40
N ASP A 29 -0.22 12.08 -12.98
CA ASP A 29 -0.43 12.17 -14.44
C ASP A 29 -0.04 10.85 -15.15
N CYS A 30 -0.72 9.77 -14.75
CA CYS A 30 -0.34 8.39 -15.09
C CYS A 30 -0.23 8.14 -16.61
N ASP A 31 -0.94 8.92 -17.42
CA ASP A 31 -0.90 8.86 -18.88
C ASP A 31 0.45 9.30 -19.48
N LYS A 32 1.30 9.96 -18.69
CA LYS A 32 2.67 10.35 -19.07
C LYS A 32 3.74 9.37 -18.58
N LEU A 33 3.37 8.35 -17.81
CA LEU A 33 4.30 7.39 -17.24
C LEU A 33 4.48 6.19 -18.17
N ASN A 34 5.73 5.95 -18.59
CA ASN A 34 6.10 4.77 -19.37
C ASN A 34 6.67 3.68 -18.45
N GLY A 35 6.27 2.43 -18.64
CA GLY A 35 6.73 1.32 -17.79
C GLY A 35 5.97 1.22 -16.47
N VAL A 36 6.55 0.52 -15.49
CA VAL A 36 5.92 0.32 -14.18
C VAL A 36 6.46 1.35 -13.19
N HIS A 37 5.57 2.01 -12.46
CA HIS A 37 5.94 2.96 -11.42
C HIS A 37 5.36 2.54 -10.07
N LYS A 38 6.08 2.81 -8.98
CA LYS A 38 5.62 2.58 -7.61
C LYS A 38 5.39 3.88 -6.87
N PHE A 39 4.40 3.87 -5.98
CA PHE A 39 3.99 5.01 -5.18
C PHE A 39 3.62 4.58 -3.77
N ILE A 40 3.92 5.44 -2.80
CA ILE A 40 3.56 5.23 -1.40
C ILE A 40 2.10 5.64 -1.25
N TYR A 41 1.23 4.64 -1.15
CA TYR A 41 -0.21 4.81 -1.02
C TYR A 41 -0.62 5.11 0.43
N GLU A 42 -0.01 4.40 1.38
CA GLU A 42 -0.08 4.72 2.80
C GLU A 42 1.35 4.90 3.33
N PRO A 43 1.60 5.90 4.20
CA PRO A 43 2.94 6.21 4.69
C PRO A 43 3.67 4.98 5.25
N ILE A 44 4.94 4.87 4.90
CA ILE A 44 5.82 3.82 5.42
C ILE A 44 6.19 4.13 6.86
N VAL A 45 6.02 3.16 7.74
CA VAL A 45 6.37 3.25 9.16
C VAL A 45 7.47 2.26 9.46
N ILE A 46 8.58 2.78 9.98
CA ILE A 46 9.72 1.98 10.45
C ILE A 46 9.66 1.95 11.97
N SER A 47 9.72 0.76 12.55
CA SER A 47 9.82 0.59 14.00
C SER A 47 11.27 0.69 14.44
N GLU A 48 11.57 1.54 15.42
CA GLU A 48 12.91 1.62 16.03
C GLU A 48 13.25 0.37 16.86
N GLU A 49 12.24 -0.37 17.34
CA GLU A 49 12.44 -1.56 18.18
C GLU A 49 13.02 -2.73 17.40
N CYS A 50 12.58 -2.93 16.15
CA CYS A 50 13.06 -4.00 15.27
C CYS A 50 13.81 -3.50 14.03
N ASN A 51 13.96 -2.18 13.88
CA ASN A 51 14.60 -1.52 12.74
C ASN A 51 14.10 -2.02 11.38
N CYS A 52 12.79 -2.23 11.26
CA CYS A 52 12.15 -2.78 10.07
C CYS A 52 10.88 -1.99 9.73
N ILE A 53 10.49 -2.05 8.46
CA ILE A 53 9.17 -1.55 8.05
C ILE A 53 8.09 -2.45 8.66
N VAL A 54 7.14 -1.84 9.35
CA VAL A 54 6.06 -2.54 10.06
C VAL A 54 4.66 -2.15 9.60
N ALA A 55 4.53 -1.06 8.84
CA ALA A 55 3.27 -0.62 8.25
C ALA A 55 3.48 0.25 7.03
N GLY A 56 2.41 0.41 6.24
CA GLY A 56 2.38 1.20 5.02
C GLY A 56 1.94 0.37 3.82
N LYS A 57 1.66 1.07 2.72
CA LYS A 57 1.21 0.44 1.47
C LYS A 57 1.89 1.07 0.27
N VAL A 58 2.34 0.24 -0.66
CA VAL A 58 2.92 0.67 -1.93
C VAL A 58 2.12 0.10 -3.08
N LYS A 59 1.67 0.97 -4.01
CA LYS A 59 0.99 0.56 -5.23
C LYS A 59 1.98 0.56 -6.39
N TYR A 60 1.93 -0.48 -7.20
CA TYR A 60 2.64 -0.61 -8.47
C TYR A 60 1.64 -0.40 -9.60
N LEU A 61 1.92 0.55 -10.49
CA LEU A 61 1.05 0.95 -11.59
C LEU A 61 1.73 0.68 -12.92
N LYS A 62 0.95 0.18 -13.86
CA LYS A 62 1.31 0.05 -15.28
C LYS A 62 0.11 0.47 -16.11
N ASP A 63 0.32 1.31 -17.12
CA ASP A 63 -0.76 1.78 -18.01
C ASP A 63 -1.97 2.37 -17.24
N CYS A 64 -1.66 3.17 -16.22
CA CYS A 64 -2.62 3.74 -15.25
C CYS A 64 -3.49 2.73 -14.47
N LYS A 65 -3.10 1.45 -14.44
CA LYS A 65 -3.79 0.42 -13.65
C LYS A 65 -2.87 -0.10 -12.55
N THR A 66 -3.43 -0.29 -11.36
CA THR A 66 -2.71 -0.99 -10.29
C THR A 66 -2.53 -2.45 -10.70
N VAL A 67 -1.27 -2.89 -10.75
CA VAL A 67 -0.89 -4.28 -11.06
C VAL A 67 -0.51 -5.04 -9.80
N ALA A 68 -0.07 -4.34 -8.76
CA ALA A 68 0.17 -4.93 -7.45
C ALA A 68 0.05 -3.90 -6.32
N LEU A 69 -0.24 -4.41 -5.12
CA LEU A 69 -0.25 -3.68 -3.87
C LEU A 69 0.61 -4.43 -2.87
N ILE A 70 1.63 -3.79 -2.32
CA ILE A 70 2.44 -4.32 -1.21
C ILE A 70 1.91 -3.71 0.08
N TYR A 71 1.55 -4.57 1.02
CA TYR A 71 1.09 -4.21 2.35
C TYR A 71 2.10 -4.67 3.39
N TYR A 72 2.69 -3.74 4.14
CA TYR A 72 3.77 -4.01 5.09
C TYR A 72 3.29 -4.36 6.50
N GLY A 73 1.99 -4.59 6.69
CA GLY A 73 1.42 -4.96 7.98
C GLY A 73 0.80 -3.80 8.75
N ASN A 74 0.56 -4.04 10.03
CA ASN A 74 -0.26 -3.23 10.93
C ASN A 74 0.52 -2.65 12.12
N GLY A 75 1.86 -2.67 12.07
CA GLY A 75 2.74 -2.22 13.14
C GLY A 75 3.47 -3.34 13.89
N GLU A 76 3.22 -4.61 13.57
CA GLU A 76 3.88 -5.74 14.20
C GLU A 76 5.30 -5.99 13.64
N CYS A 77 6.28 -6.22 14.53
CA CYS A 77 7.63 -6.62 14.16
C CYS A 77 7.71 -8.12 13.80
N ASN A 78 7.25 -8.48 12.60
CA ASN A 78 7.28 -9.86 12.09
C ASN A 78 8.11 -10.03 10.80
N ASN A 79 8.60 -8.94 10.22
CA ASN A 79 9.38 -8.90 8.97
C ASN A 79 8.64 -9.52 7.78
N LEU A 80 7.31 -9.43 7.76
CA LEU A 80 6.46 -9.96 6.69
C LEU A 80 5.78 -8.82 5.93
N ALA A 81 5.69 -8.99 4.62
CA ALA A 81 4.84 -8.18 3.77
C ALA A 81 3.88 -9.07 2.97
N THR A 82 2.74 -8.52 2.62
CA THR A 82 1.75 -9.17 1.75
C THR A 82 1.78 -8.49 0.39
N LYS A 83 2.17 -9.25 -0.62
CA LYS A 83 2.00 -8.87 -2.03
C LYS A 83 0.61 -9.27 -2.48
N ILE A 84 -0.15 -8.34 -3.02
CA ILE A 84 -1.47 -8.58 -3.61
C ILE A 84 -1.35 -8.30 -5.10
N ILE A 85 -1.64 -9.30 -5.93
CA ILE A 85 -1.67 -9.16 -7.39
C ILE A 85 -3.06 -8.68 -7.80
N CYS A 86 -3.10 -7.59 -8.55
CA CYS A 86 -4.34 -6.93 -8.93
C CYS A 86 -4.71 -7.28 -10.38
N GLU A 87 -5.99 -7.51 -10.62
CA GLU A 87 -6.54 -7.84 -11.92
C GLU A 87 -7.31 -6.63 -12.47
N ASN A 88 -6.86 -6.08 -13.59
CA ASN A 88 -7.47 -4.90 -14.24
C ASN A 88 -7.63 -3.69 -13.30
N GLY A 89 -6.68 -3.49 -12.38
CA GLY A 89 -6.73 -2.40 -11.40
C GLY A 89 -7.46 -2.73 -10.11
N ASN A 90 -8.13 -3.88 -10.02
CA ASN A 90 -8.82 -4.32 -8.80
C ASN A 90 -7.94 -5.29 -8.03
N CYS A 91 -7.72 -5.05 -6.74
CA CYS A 91 -6.88 -5.91 -5.89
C CYS A 91 -7.71 -6.79 -4.94
N PHE A 92 -9.00 -6.48 -4.78
CA PHE A 92 -9.89 -7.12 -3.83
C PHE A 92 -11.18 -7.60 -4.49
N ASP A 93 -11.74 -8.69 -3.98
CA ASP A 93 -13.06 -9.18 -4.37
C ASP A 93 -14.18 -8.33 -3.78
N LYS A 94 -15.43 -8.69 -4.08
CA LYS A 94 -16.64 -7.99 -3.60
C LYS A 94 -16.80 -7.98 -2.06
N ASN A 95 -16.07 -8.82 -1.35
CA ASN A 95 -16.09 -8.93 0.10
C ASN A 95 -14.82 -8.33 0.73
N GLU A 96 -14.04 -7.56 -0.04
CA GLU A 96 -12.77 -6.95 0.37
C GLU A 96 -11.64 -7.93 0.68
N ASN A 97 -11.74 -9.19 0.21
CA ASN A 97 -10.63 -10.14 0.31
C ASN A 97 -9.65 -9.93 -0.85
N PRO A 98 -8.33 -10.05 -0.63
CA PRO A 98 -7.35 -10.01 -1.72
C PRO A 98 -7.67 -11.08 -2.78
N ILE A 99 -7.68 -10.69 -4.07
CA ILE A 99 -7.98 -11.62 -5.18
C ILE A 99 -6.92 -12.71 -5.27
N ASN A 100 -5.66 -12.30 -5.23
CA ASN A 100 -4.50 -13.18 -5.23
C ASN A 100 -3.42 -12.52 -4.37
N SER A 101 -2.96 -13.21 -3.33
CA SER A 101 -1.95 -12.68 -2.43
C SER A 101 -0.93 -13.72 -2.01
N LEU A 102 0.26 -13.23 -1.70
CA LEU A 102 1.40 -13.98 -1.20
C LEU A 102 2.03 -13.22 -0.04
N ILE A 103 2.28 -13.93 1.06
CA ILE A 103 3.07 -13.41 2.17
C ILE A 103 4.53 -13.78 1.93
N TYR A 104 5.43 -12.82 2.10
CA TYR A 104 6.87 -13.02 1.96
C TYR A 104 7.64 -12.25 3.04
N SER A 105 8.85 -12.71 3.33
CA SER A 105 9.74 -12.01 4.27
C SER A 105 10.45 -10.83 3.59
N ILE A 106 10.61 -9.74 4.33
CA ILE A 106 11.38 -8.57 3.90
C ILE A 106 12.72 -8.49 4.62
N ASP A 107 13.74 -7.99 3.94
CA ASP A 107 15.04 -7.67 4.52
C ASP A 107 14.99 -6.31 5.21
N CYS A 108 15.16 -6.31 6.54
CA CYS A 108 15.16 -5.09 7.35
C CYS A 108 16.46 -4.27 7.25
N ASN A 109 17.45 -4.73 6.48
CA ASN A 109 18.65 -3.95 6.18
C ASN A 109 18.41 -2.86 5.11
N GLY A 110 17.30 -2.95 4.36
CA GLY A 110 16.78 -1.92 3.48
C GLY A 110 15.48 -1.37 4.04
N ASN A 111 15.44 -0.06 4.35
CA ASN A 111 14.25 0.59 4.91
C ASN A 111 13.78 1.77 4.04
N ASN A 112 14.25 1.87 2.80
CA ASN A 112 14.06 3.06 1.99
C ASN A 112 13.23 2.75 0.74
N ILE A 113 11.93 2.95 0.88
CA ILE A 113 10.99 2.90 -0.23
C ILE A 113 10.92 4.28 -0.86
N THR A 114 11.33 4.36 -2.13
CA THR A 114 11.23 5.58 -2.94
C THR A 114 10.11 5.45 -3.98
N GLU A 115 9.45 6.56 -4.29
CA GLU A 115 8.47 6.59 -5.40
C GLU A 115 9.19 6.74 -6.74
N GLY A 116 8.60 6.21 -7.81
CA GLY A 116 9.11 6.43 -9.18
C GLY A 116 9.12 5.18 -10.05
N LEU A 117 9.96 5.21 -11.09
CA LEU A 117 10.13 4.11 -12.04
C LEU A 117 10.72 2.89 -11.32
N VAL A 118 10.10 1.74 -11.51
CA VAL A 118 10.52 0.47 -10.92
C VAL A 118 11.69 -0.10 -11.72
N SER A 119 12.74 -0.57 -11.02
CA SER A 119 13.89 -1.19 -11.67
C SER A 119 13.55 -2.57 -12.24
N TYR A 120 14.43 -3.12 -13.06
CA TYR A 120 14.23 -4.46 -13.62
C TYR A 120 14.25 -5.54 -12.53
N GLU A 121 15.16 -5.43 -11.57
CA GLU A 121 15.29 -6.38 -10.46
C GLU A 121 14.03 -6.39 -9.59
N GLU A 122 13.51 -5.21 -9.27
CA GLU A 122 12.27 -5.09 -8.50
C GLU A 122 11.06 -5.63 -9.29
N LEU A 123 11.05 -5.53 -10.62
CA LEU A 123 10.04 -6.16 -11.47
C LEU A 123 10.13 -7.68 -11.48
N GLU A 124 11.33 -8.25 -11.46
CA GLU A 124 11.52 -9.70 -11.30
C GLU A 124 10.97 -10.18 -9.97
N ASP A 125 11.29 -9.50 -8.87
CA ASP A 125 10.76 -9.80 -7.54
C ASP A 125 9.24 -9.65 -7.47
N LEU A 126 8.70 -8.60 -8.09
CA LEU A 126 7.26 -8.38 -8.17
C LEU A 126 6.56 -9.55 -8.90
N SER A 127 7.18 -10.06 -9.96
CA SER A 127 6.65 -11.15 -10.80
C SER A 127 6.88 -12.54 -10.19
N ASN A 128 7.76 -12.67 -9.20
CA ASN A 128 8.10 -13.95 -8.57
C ASN A 128 6.92 -14.50 -7.75
N SER A 129 6.51 -15.74 -7.97
CA SER A 129 5.37 -16.33 -7.23
C SER A 129 5.68 -16.72 -5.78
N ASN A 130 6.95 -16.70 -5.38
CA ASN A 130 7.43 -17.19 -4.08
C ASN A 130 8.09 -16.09 -3.23
N SER A 131 8.29 -14.89 -3.77
CA SER A 131 8.86 -13.75 -3.07
C SER A 131 8.16 -12.44 -3.46
N GLY A 132 8.68 -11.31 -3.00
CA GLY A 132 8.22 -10.00 -3.42
C GLY A 132 9.32 -8.95 -3.30
N PRO A 133 9.04 -7.72 -3.78
CA PRO A 133 9.97 -6.61 -3.75
C PRO A 133 10.56 -6.39 -2.35
N GLN A 134 11.87 -6.20 -2.30
CA GLN A 134 12.57 -5.84 -1.08
C GLN A 134 12.63 -4.30 -0.92
N PRO A 135 12.53 -3.79 0.33
CA PRO A 135 12.63 -2.35 0.63
C PRO A 135 14.05 -1.77 0.66
#